data_AF-A0A2S6HZR8-F1
#
_entry.id   AF-A0A2S6HZR8-F1
#
_cell.length_a   1.000
_cell.length_b   1.000
_cell.length_c   1.000
_cell.angle_alpha   90.00
_cell.angle_beta   90.00
_cell.angle_gamma   90.00
#
_symmetry.space_group_name_H-M   'P 1'
#
loop_
_entity.id
_entity.type
_entity.pdbx_description
1 polymer ?
#
loop_
_entity_poly.entity_id
_entity_poly.type
_entity_poly.pdbx_seq_one_letter_code
_entity_poly.pdbx_strand_id
1 'polypeptide(L)'
;MPIKQQTAANSNDDPSVVLPPLRLKLSERNAIDRRAKASDMSRSAFMREAALKSKIVVRKNKADVEMVRQLLAIGNNLNQYVKRAHIRGLDGHEQELVYRTIAKLETLLDTVIHGTENQQ
;
A
#
# COMPACT_ATOMS: atom_id res chain seq x y z
N MET A 1 55.48 33.63 -13.72
CA MET A 1 54.02 33.53 -13.50
C MET A 1 53.62 32.07 -13.46
N PRO A 2 53.23 31.50 -12.31
CA PRO A 2 52.50 30.25 -12.26
C PRO A 2 51.03 30.47 -11.85
N ILE A 3 50.15 29.79 -12.59
CA ILE A 3 48.69 29.83 -12.49
C ILE A 3 48.26 29.13 -11.20
N LYS A 4 47.64 29.86 -10.27
CA LYS A 4 46.93 29.27 -9.12
C LYS A 4 45.64 28.65 -9.63
N GLN A 5 45.56 27.32 -9.60
CA GLN A 5 44.30 26.60 -9.74
C GLN A 5 43.44 26.87 -8.50
N GLN A 6 42.32 27.56 -8.69
CA GLN A 6 41.27 27.67 -7.68
C GLN A 6 40.50 26.35 -7.64
N THR A 7 40.62 25.63 -6.53
CA THR A 7 39.74 24.52 -6.17
C THR A 7 38.33 25.06 -5.96
N ALA A 8 37.39 24.66 -6.83
CA ALA A 8 35.98 24.94 -6.70
C ALA A 8 35.43 24.30 -5.43
N ALA A 9 35.03 25.14 -4.46
CA ALA A 9 34.14 24.72 -3.40
C ALA A 9 32.79 24.41 -4.04
N ASN A 10 32.33 23.16 -3.93
CA ASN A 10 30.99 22.73 -4.36
C ASN A 10 29.92 23.48 -3.54
N SER A 11 29.45 24.59 -4.05
CA SER A 11 28.33 25.38 -3.50
C SER A 11 27.00 24.82 -4.01
N ASN A 12 26.53 23.70 -3.44
CA ASN A 12 25.18 23.19 -3.71
C ASN A 12 24.21 23.36 -2.53
N ASP A 13 24.63 24.04 -1.46
CA ASP A 13 23.79 24.38 -0.32
C ASP A 13 23.24 25.80 -0.50
N ASP A 14 22.39 25.99 -1.52
CA ASP A 14 21.68 27.25 -1.72
C ASP A 14 20.48 27.29 -0.76
N PRO A 15 20.47 28.13 0.29
CA PRO A 15 19.39 28.17 1.29
C PRO A 15 18.06 28.70 0.72
N SER A 16 18.01 29.04 -0.58
CA SER A 16 16.89 29.70 -1.23
C SER A 16 15.78 28.77 -1.74
N VAL A 17 15.96 27.45 -1.72
CA VAL A 17 14.93 26.51 -2.21
C VAL A 17 13.88 26.28 -1.12
N VAL A 18 12.76 27.00 -1.21
CA VAL A 18 11.63 26.92 -0.28
C VAL A 18 10.50 26.08 -0.88
N LEU A 19 9.93 25.17 -0.09
CA LEU A 19 8.73 24.43 -0.49
C LEU A 19 7.49 25.35 -0.46
N PRO A 20 6.47 25.08 -1.30
CA PRO A 20 5.21 25.80 -1.24
C PRO A 20 4.59 25.77 0.17
N PRO A 21 3.91 26.86 0.59
CA PRO A 21 3.28 26.91 1.91
C PRO A 21 2.19 25.84 2.04
N LEU A 22 2.31 25.00 3.06
CA LEU A 22 1.34 23.95 3.34
C LEU A 22 0.08 24.54 3.97
N ARG A 23 -1.04 24.47 3.26
CA ARG A 23 -2.35 24.84 3.82
C ARG A 23 -2.83 23.74 4.75
N LEU A 24 -3.08 24.09 6.00
CA LEU A 24 -3.47 23.17 7.06
C LEU A 24 -4.73 23.66 7.75
N LYS A 25 -5.60 22.73 8.15
CA LYS A 25 -6.61 22.97 9.17
C LYS A 25 -5.95 23.10 10.53
N LEU A 26 -6.61 23.79 11.47
CA LEU A 26 -6.08 23.97 12.83
C LEU A 26 -5.82 22.63 13.54
N SER A 27 -6.68 21.63 13.32
CA SER A 27 -6.52 20.27 13.86
C SER A 27 -5.27 19.57 13.34
N GLU A 28 -4.96 19.72 12.05
CA GLU A 28 -3.79 19.14 11.40
C GLU A 28 -2.49 19.79 11.90
N ARG A 29 -2.49 21.12 12.01
CA ARG A 29 -1.38 21.87 12.63
C ARG A 29 -1.11 21.39 14.06
N ASN A 30 -2.16 21.27 14.88
CA ASN A 30 -2.02 20.79 16.26
C ASN A 30 -1.54 19.33 16.34
N ALA A 31 -1.89 18.49 15.36
CA ALA A 31 -1.38 17.13 15.28
C ALA A 31 0.12 17.10 14.95
N ILE A 32 0.57 17.92 14.00
CA ILE A 32 1.99 18.07 13.68
C ILE A 32 2.77 18.59 14.89
N ASP A 33 2.26 19.61 15.58
CA ASP A 33 2.90 20.17 16.78
C ASP A 33 3.05 19.14 17.90
N ARG A 34 2.03 18.31 18.13
CA ARG A 34 2.09 17.23 19.12
C ARG A 34 3.15 16.20 18.77
N ARG A 35 3.24 15.79 17.50
CA ARG A 35 4.24 14.82 17.04
C ARG A 35 5.66 15.36 17.08
N ALA A 36 5.85 16.64 16.72
CA ALA A 36 7.12 17.32 16.83
C ALA A 36 7.61 17.37 18.29
N LYS A 37 6.72 17.78 19.22
CA LYS A 37 7.01 17.76 20.66
C LYS A 37 7.32 16.36 21.19
N ALA A 38 6.57 15.35 20.77
CA ALA A 38 6.81 13.96 21.17
C ALA A 38 8.13 13.39 20.64
N SER A 39 8.73 14.04 19.63
CA SER A 39 10.00 13.65 19.03
C SER A 39 11.16 14.58 19.46
N ASP A 40 10.93 15.47 20.44
CA ASP A 40 11.88 16.50 20.87
C ASP A 40 12.47 17.36 19.73
N MET A 41 11.65 17.59 18.69
CA MET A 41 12.03 18.34 17.50
C MET A 41 11.23 19.64 17.40
N SER A 42 11.86 20.67 16.82
CA SER A 42 11.11 21.83 16.33
C SER A 42 10.18 21.41 15.20
N ARG A 43 9.04 22.11 15.02
CA ARG A 43 8.09 21.81 13.95
C ARG A 43 8.76 21.74 12.57
N SER A 44 9.68 22.67 12.28
CA SER A 44 10.38 22.72 11.00
C SER A 44 11.35 21.56 10.81
N ALA A 45 12.07 21.16 11.87
CA ALA A 45 12.95 20.00 11.83
C ALA A 45 12.14 18.71 11.65
N PHE A 46 11.05 18.57 12.41
CA PHE A 46 10.14 17.43 12.28
C PHE A 46 9.53 17.33 10.87
N MET A 47 9.05 18.45 10.30
CA MET A 47 8.49 18.46 8.95
C MET A 47 9.53 18.13 7.88
N ARG A 48 10.77 18.63 8.05
CA ARG A 48 11.88 18.31 7.15
C ARG A 48 12.22 16.82 7.21
N GLU A 49 12.37 16.29 8.41
CA GLU A 49 12.69 14.88 8.64
C GLU A 49 11.58 13.96 8.12
N ALA A 50 10.32 14.31 8.41
CA ALA A 50 9.17 13.60 7.88
C ALA A 50 9.12 13.66 6.36
N ALA A 51 9.38 14.80 5.73
CA ALA A 51 9.38 14.91 4.27
C ALA A 51 10.51 14.10 3.62
N LEU A 52 11.70 14.06 4.23
CA LEU A 52 12.86 13.36 3.68
C LEU A 52 12.86 11.85 3.95
N LYS A 53 12.40 11.43 5.13
CA LYS A 53 12.52 10.05 5.61
C LYS A 53 11.20 9.29 5.69
N SER A 54 10.06 9.94 5.43
CA SER A 54 8.78 9.22 5.41
C SER A 54 8.76 8.21 4.26
N LYS A 55 8.33 7.00 4.59
CA LYS A 55 7.97 6.00 3.57
C LYS A 55 6.60 6.36 3.03
N ILE A 56 6.52 6.72 1.76
CA ILE A 56 5.24 6.83 1.05
C ILE A 56 4.69 5.41 0.92
N VAL A 57 3.74 5.05 1.79
CA VAL A 57 2.95 3.83 1.62
C VAL A 57 1.87 4.15 0.60
N VAL A 58 2.19 3.98 -0.69
CA VAL A 58 1.16 3.89 -1.72
C VAL A 58 0.29 2.70 -1.32
N ARG A 59 -0.98 2.94 -0.99
CA ARG A 59 -1.94 1.84 -0.76
C ARG A 59 -1.83 0.92 -1.96
N LYS A 60 -1.45 -0.33 -1.72
CA LYS A 60 -1.31 -1.32 -2.79
C LYS A 60 -2.59 -1.34 -3.63
N ASN A 61 -2.34 -1.04 -4.91
CA ASN A 61 -2.96 -1.49 -6.13
C ASN A 61 -4.45 -1.87 -6.08
N LYS A 62 -5.27 -1.28 -6.96
CA LYS A 62 -6.67 -1.69 -7.21
C LYS A 62 -6.82 -3.21 -7.46
N ALA A 63 -5.75 -3.88 -7.87
CA ALA A 63 -5.65 -5.34 -7.97
C ALA A 63 -6.04 -6.08 -6.67
N ASP A 64 -5.66 -5.55 -5.50
CA ASP A 64 -5.98 -6.21 -4.21
C ASP A 64 -7.48 -6.14 -3.90
N VAL A 65 -8.17 -5.09 -4.32
CA VAL A 65 -9.61 -4.90 -4.04
C VAL A 65 -10.47 -5.84 -4.87
N GLU A 66 -10.21 -5.97 -6.18
CA GLU A 66 -10.99 -6.88 -7.03
C GLU A 66 -10.70 -8.35 -6.67
N MET A 67 -9.46 -8.67 -6.31
CA MET A 67 -9.08 -10.00 -5.84
C MET A 67 -9.79 -10.36 -4.53
N VAL A 68 -9.79 -9.47 -3.53
CA VAL A 68 -10.54 -9.67 -2.27
C VAL A 68 -12.03 -9.86 -2.55
N ARG A 69 -12.59 -9.11 -3.50
CA ARG A 69 -13.99 -9.24 -3.91
C ARG A 69 -14.29 -10.62 -4.51
N GLN A 70 -13.39 -11.14 -5.35
CA GLN A 70 -13.54 -12.46 -5.98
C GLN A 70 -13.42 -13.59 -4.96
N LEU A 71 -12.47 -13.49 -4.01
CA LEU A 71 -12.35 -14.45 -2.91
C LEU A 71 -13.59 -14.48 -2.02
N LEU A 72 -14.17 -13.32 -1.70
CA LEU A 72 -15.42 -13.23 -0.94
C LEU A 72 -16.59 -13.89 -1.69
N ALA A 73 -16.69 -13.69 -3.00
CA ALA A 73 -17.72 -14.32 -3.82
C ALA A 73 -17.60 -15.85 -3.82
N ILE A 74 -16.38 -16.38 -3.96
CA ILE A 74 -16.10 -17.82 -3.92
C ILE A 74 -16.43 -18.41 -2.54
N GLY A 75 -15.98 -17.75 -1.46
CA GLY A 75 -16.29 -18.17 -0.09
C GLY A 75 -17.80 -18.21 0.18
N ASN A 76 -18.56 -17.25 -0.33
CA ASN A 76 -20.02 -17.25 -0.24
C ASN A 76 -20.65 -18.43 -0.97
N ASN A 77 -20.17 -18.76 -2.18
CA ASN A 77 -20.67 -19.91 -2.94
C ASN A 77 -20.40 -21.23 -2.20
N LEU A 78 -19.18 -21.42 -1.70
CA LEU A 78 -18.82 -22.60 -0.91
C LEU A 78 -19.69 -22.74 0.34
N ASN A 79 -19.91 -21.64 1.06
CA ASN A 79 -20.75 -21.65 2.26
C ASN A 79 -22.22 -22.01 1.94
N GLN A 80 -22.73 -21.59 0.77
CA GLN A 80 -24.05 -22.01 0.31
C GLN A 80 -24.10 -23.50 -0.03
N TYR A 81 -23.07 -24.05 -0.69
CA TYR A 81 -23.03 -25.47 -1.01
C TYR A 81 -22.92 -26.34 0.25
N VAL A 82 -22.12 -25.95 1.24
CA VAL A 82 -22.02 -26.67 2.52
C VAL A 82 -23.36 -26.70 3.24
N LYS A 83 -24.08 -25.57 3.30
CA LYS A 83 -25.42 -25.53 3.92
C LYS A 83 -26.42 -26.41 3.19
N ARG A 84 -26.41 -26.42 1.85
CA ARG A 84 -27.30 -27.27 1.05
C ARG A 84 -26.96 -28.75 1.19
N ALA A 85 -25.68 -29.10 1.14
CA ALA A 85 -25.18 -30.45 1.35
C ALA A 85 -25.63 -31.02 2.71
N HIS A 86 -25.55 -30.19 3.75
CA HIS A 86 -25.96 -30.59 5.10
C HIS A 86 -27.48 -30.83 5.22
N ILE A 87 -28.29 -30.07 4.49
CA ILE A 87 -29.76 -30.15 4.58
C ILE A 87 -30.32 -31.32 3.74
N ARG A 88 -29.83 -31.53 2.52
CA ARG A 88 -30.45 -32.46 1.56
C ARG A 88 -29.46 -33.36 0.80
N GLY A 89 -28.19 -33.33 1.14
CA GLY A 89 -27.13 -33.85 0.28
C GLY A 89 -26.89 -32.94 -0.94
N LEU A 90 -25.90 -33.30 -1.77
CA LEU A 90 -25.65 -32.62 -3.05
C LEU A 90 -26.13 -33.51 -4.19
N ASP A 91 -26.89 -32.95 -5.12
CA ASP A 91 -27.19 -33.63 -6.38
C ASP A 91 -25.98 -33.56 -7.34
N GLY A 92 -26.02 -34.31 -8.45
CA GLY A 92 -24.89 -34.40 -9.40
C GLY A 92 -24.51 -33.04 -10.02
N HIS A 93 -25.47 -32.15 -10.21
CA HIS A 93 -25.23 -30.81 -10.75
C HIS A 93 -24.60 -29.89 -9.69
N GLU A 94 -25.05 -29.97 -8.44
CA GLU A 94 -24.45 -29.24 -7.32
C GLU A 94 -23.03 -29.69 -7.00
N GLN A 95 -22.74 -31.00 -7.12
CA GLN A 95 -21.38 -31.51 -7.02
C GLN A 95 -20.48 -30.88 -8.09
N GLU A 96 -20.92 -30.81 -9.34
CA GLU A 96 -20.17 -30.17 -10.42
C GLU A 96 -19.91 -28.68 -10.14
N LEU A 97 -20.90 -27.96 -9.61
CA LEU A 97 -20.74 -26.55 -9.21
C LEU A 97 -19.72 -26.35 -8.09
N VAL A 98 -19.68 -27.27 -7.11
CA VAL A 98 -18.66 -27.26 -6.06
C VAL A 98 -17.27 -27.46 -6.65
N TYR A 99 -17.07 -28.48 -7.51
CA TYR A 99 -15.78 -28.72 -8.16
C TYR A 99 -15.33 -27.52 -9.00
N ARG A 100 -16.23 -26.91 -9.77
CA ARG A 100 -15.91 -25.69 -10.54
C ARG A 100 -15.53 -24.50 -9.65
N THR A 101 -16.11 -24.41 -8.45
CA THR A 101 -15.82 -23.34 -7.50
C THR A 101 -14.45 -23.54 -6.86
N ILE A 102 -14.10 -24.79 -6.55
CA ILE A 102 -12.76 -25.18 -6.06
C ILE A 102 -11.70 -24.91 -7.13
N ALA A 103 -11.93 -25.31 -8.39
CA ALA A 103 -11.00 -25.04 -9.49
C ALA A 103 -10.73 -23.54 -9.71
N LYS A 104 -11.78 -22.70 -9.58
CA LYS A 104 -11.62 -21.23 -9.63
C LYS A 104 -10.79 -20.69 -8.47
N LEU A 105 -10.91 -21.29 -7.29
CA LEU A 105 -10.10 -20.92 -6.13
C LEU A 105 -8.63 -21.28 -6.37
N GLU A 106 -8.34 -22.48 -6.90
CA GLU A 106 -6.98 -22.91 -7.26
C GLU A 106 -6.35 -21.95 -8.28
N THR A 107 -7.07 -21.59 -9.35
CA THR A 107 -6.58 -20.63 -10.34
C THR A 107 -6.26 -19.26 -9.74
N LEU A 108 -7.10 -18.77 -8.81
CA LEU A 108 -6.83 -17.51 -8.12
C LEU A 108 -5.63 -17.60 -7.19
N LEU A 109 -5.46 -18.72 -6.48
CA LEU A 109 -4.30 -18.95 -5.61
C LEU A 109 -3.01 -19.05 -6.42
N ASP A 110 -3.01 -19.74 -7.56
CA ASP A 110 -1.87 -19.82 -8.47
C ASP A 110 -1.50 -18.43 -9.02
N THR A 111 -2.50 -17.61 -9.35
CA THR A 111 -2.29 -16.23 -9.79
C THR A 111 -1.66 -15.37 -8.68
N VAL A 112 -2.00 -15.61 -7.41
CA VAL A 112 -1.41 -14.91 -6.25
C VAL A 112 0.02 -15.37 -5.98
N ILE A 113 0.27 -16.68 -6.06
CA ILE A 113 1.57 -17.27 -5.75
C ILE A 113 2.58 -16.97 -6.85
N HIS A 114 2.19 -17.07 -8.13
CA HIS A 114 3.11 -16.89 -9.27
C HIS A 114 3.06 -15.49 -9.89
N GLY A 115 1.97 -14.73 -9.70
CA GLY A 115 1.85 -13.35 -10.19
C GLY A 115 2.71 -12.33 -9.44
N THR A 116 3.42 -12.74 -8.38
CA THR A 116 4.36 -11.90 -7.63
C THR A 116 5.80 -12.01 -8.11
N GLU A 117 6.12 -12.91 -9.05
CA GLU A 117 7.49 -13.13 -9.54
C GLU A 117 7.87 -12.24 -10.75
N ASN A 118 6.90 -11.61 -11.43
CA ASN A 118 7.15 -10.82 -12.65
C ASN A 118 6.97 -9.32 -12.44
N GLN A 119 7.68 -8.73 -11.48
CA GLN A 119 7.91 -7.27 -11.40
C GLN A 119 9.32 -7.00 -10.83
N GLN A 120 10.35 -7.27 -11.64
CA GLN A 120 11.69 -6.67 -11.49
C GLN A 120 12.09 -6.02 -12.82
#